data_AF-A0A091QSS8-F1
#
_entry.id   AF-A0A091QSS8-F1
#
_cell.length_a   1.000
_cell.length_b   1.000
_cell.length_c   1.000
_cell.angle_alpha   90.00
_cell.angle_beta   90.00
_cell.angle_gamma   90.00
#
_symmetry.space_group_name_H-M   'P 1'
#
loop_
_entity.id
_entity.type
_entity.pdbx_description
1 polymer ?
#
loop_
_entity_poly.entity_id
_entity_poly.type
_entity_poly.pdbx_seq_one_letter_code
_entity_poly.pdbx_strand_id
1 'polypeptide(L)'
;VDLWSVGCIMGEMVCHKILFPGRDYIDQWNKVIEQLGTPCPEFMKKLQPTVRTYVENRPKYAGYSFEKLFPDVLFPADSEHNKLKASQARDLLSKMLVIDASKRISVDEALQHPYINVWYDPSEAEAPPPKIPDKQLDEREHTIEEWKELIYKEVMDLEERTKNGVIRGQPAPLGAAMINGSQHPSSSSSVNDVSSMSTDPTLASDTDSSLETSAGPLGCCR
;
A
#
# COMPACT_ATOMS: atom_id res chain seq x y z
N VAL A 1 1.47 7.14 -13.00
CA VAL A 1 0.83 7.56 -11.73
C VAL A 1 1.64 7.06 -10.54
N ASP A 2 2.18 5.85 -10.65
CA ASP A 2 2.80 5.07 -9.57
C ASP A 2 4.03 5.70 -8.94
N LEU A 3 4.81 6.51 -9.67
CA LEU A 3 5.94 7.22 -9.08
C LEU A 3 5.55 8.23 -8.00
N TRP A 4 4.30 8.71 -8.00
CA TRP A 4 3.79 9.46 -6.85
C TRP A 4 3.71 8.58 -5.60
N SER A 5 3.13 7.39 -5.74
CA SER A 5 3.00 6.42 -4.66
C SER A 5 4.36 5.99 -4.13
N VAL A 6 5.33 5.71 -5.02
CA VAL A 6 6.72 5.40 -4.65
C VAL A 6 7.36 6.57 -3.90
N GLY A 7 7.15 7.81 -4.36
CA GLY A 7 7.62 9.01 -3.66
C GLY A 7 7.03 9.14 -2.26
N CYS A 8 5.74 8.86 -2.07
CA CYS A 8 5.09 8.85 -0.76
C CYS A 8 5.70 7.78 0.16
N ILE A 9 5.90 6.55 -0.34
CA ILE A 9 6.52 5.45 0.41
C ILE A 9 7.95 5.82 0.81
N MET A 10 8.74 6.34 -0.12
CA MET A 10 10.11 6.78 0.14
C MET A 10 10.14 7.92 1.17
N GLY A 11 9.24 8.90 1.05
CA GLY A 11 9.14 9.99 2.02
C GLY A 11 8.73 9.51 3.42
N GLU A 12 7.83 8.53 3.50
CA GLU A 12 7.45 7.88 4.75
C GLU A 12 8.57 7.06 5.36
N MET A 13 9.37 6.35 4.56
CA MET A 13 10.58 5.66 5.05
C MET A 13 11.58 6.61 5.69
N VAL A 14 11.75 7.82 5.11
CA VAL A 14 12.65 8.86 5.65
C VAL A 14 12.07 9.52 6.90
N CYS A 15 10.76 9.80 6.92
CA CYS A 15 10.14 10.56 8.01
C CYS A 15 9.60 9.66 9.15
N HIS A 16 9.55 8.35 8.95
CA HIS A 16 8.91 7.35 9.81
C HIS A 16 7.45 7.69 10.15
N LYS A 17 6.75 8.37 9.23
CA LYS A 17 5.34 8.76 9.35
C LYS A 17 4.72 8.94 7.98
N ILE A 18 3.41 8.74 7.89
CA ILE A 18 2.62 9.00 6.69
C ILE A 18 2.85 10.46 6.24
N LEU A 19 3.25 10.64 4.98
CA LEU A 19 3.63 11.95 4.45
C LEU A 19 2.41 12.88 4.27
N PHE A 20 1.30 12.34 3.79
CA PHE A 20 0.06 13.08 3.54
C PHE A 20 -1.13 12.36 4.18
N PRO A 21 -1.33 12.48 5.51
CA PRO A 21 -2.41 11.79 6.22
C PRO A 21 -3.74 12.55 6.08
N GLY A 22 -4.48 12.29 5.01
CA GLY A 22 -5.83 12.82 4.79
C GLY A 22 -6.92 11.89 5.33
N ARG A 23 -7.98 12.46 5.89
CA ARG A 23 -9.17 11.71 6.36
C ARG A 23 -10.17 11.41 5.24
N ASP A 24 -10.16 12.22 4.19
CA ASP A 24 -10.97 12.09 2.98
C ASP A 24 -10.22 12.74 1.80
N TYR A 25 -10.78 12.73 0.59
CA TYR A 25 -10.13 13.26 -0.61
C TYR A 25 -9.86 14.77 -0.54
N ILE A 26 -10.67 15.51 0.22
CA ILE A 26 -10.56 16.96 0.41
C ILE A 26 -9.39 17.26 1.34
N ASP A 27 -9.34 16.60 2.49
CA ASP A 27 -8.28 16.72 3.48
C ASP A 27 -6.96 16.23 2.89
N GLN A 28 -6.98 15.13 2.12
CA GLN A 28 -5.83 14.59 1.40
C GLN A 28 -5.22 15.63 0.46
N TRP A 29 -6.05 16.32 -0.33
CA TRP A 29 -5.59 17.40 -1.20
C TRP A 29 -4.95 18.53 -0.40
N ASN A 30 -5.57 18.96 0.70
CA ASN A 30 -5.02 20.00 1.58
C ASN A 30 -3.65 19.60 2.12
N LYS A 31 -3.48 18.37 2.62
CA LYS A 31 -2.18 17.87 3.11
C LYS A 31 -1.10 17.92 2.02
N VAL A 32 -1.46 17.64 0.78
CA VAL A 32 -0.52 17.70 -0.35
C VAL A 32 -0.09 19.15 -0.63
N ILE A 33 -1.03 20.08 -0.80
CA ILE A 33 -0.69 21.47 -1.17
C ILE A 33 -0.09 22.28 -0.02
N GLU A 34 -0.39 21.95 1.24
CA GLU A 34 0.25 22.56 2.41
C GLU A 34 1.76 22.29 2.44
N GLN A 35 2.17 21.10 1.95
CA GLN A 35 3.57 20.68 1.95
C GLN A 35 4.29 21.06 0.66
N LEU A 36 3.67 20.81 -0.51
CA LEU A 36 4.31 20.97 -1.82
C LEU A 36 3.95 22.29 -2.53
N GLY A 37 3.01 23.05 -1.97
CA GLY A 37 2.53 24.30 -2.53
C GLY A 37 1.34 24.12 -3.47
N THR A 38 0.66 25.24 -3.74
CA THR A 38 -0.46 25.30 -4.68
C THR A 38 0.07 25.16 -6.12
N PRO A 39 -0.46 24.22 -6.94
CA PRO A 39 -0.01 24.02 -8.31
C PRO A 39 -0.16 25.24 -9.22
N CYS A 40 0.60 25.24 -10.32
CA CYS A 40 0.55 26.32 -11.29
C CYS A 40 -0.79 26.36 -12.07
N PRO A 41 -1.17 27.52 -12.65
CA PRO A 41 -2.42 27.66 -13.42
C PRO A 41 -2.55 26.67 -14.59
N GLU A 42 -1.45 26.27 -15.20
CA GLU A 42 -1.43 25.27 -16.29
C GLU A 42 -1.92 23.91 -15.82
N PHE A 43 -1.61 23.52 -14.58
CA PHE A 43 -2.14 22.31 -13.97
C PHE A 43 -3.65 22.45 -13.71
N MET A 44 -4.08 23.59 -13.14
CA MET A 44 -5.50 23.84 -12.84
C MET A 44 -6.38 23.74 -14.09
N LYS A 45 -5.86 24.18 -15.25
CA LYS A 45 -6.53 24.07 -16.57
C LYS A 45 -6.81 22.64 -17.01
N LYS A 46 -6.11 21.63 -16.47
CA LYS A 46 -6.32 20.20 -16.77
C LYS A 46 -7.46 19.59 -15.94
N LEU A 47 -7.88 20.26 -14.88
CA LEU A 47 -8.94 19.77 -13.97
C LEU A 47 -10.34 20.00 -14.55
N GLN A 48 -11.27 19.12 -14.20
CA GLN A 48 -12.70 19.32 -14.46
C GLN A 48 -13.22 20.61 -13.78
N PRO A 49 -14.22 21.31 -14.34
CA PRO A 49 -14.65 22.62 -13.85
C PRO A 49 -15.05 22.68 -12.37
N THR A 50 -15.74 21.66 -11.86
CA THR A 50 -16.18 21.56 -10.46
C THR A 50 -14.97 21.40 -9.52
N VAL A 51 -14.04 20.52 -9.87
CA VAL A 51 -12.80 20.28 -9.12
C VAL A 51 -11.90 21.51 -9.17
N ARG A 52 -11.76 22.16 -10.33
CA ARG A 52 -10.98 23.39 -10.48
C ARG A 52 -11.47 24.49 -9.56
N THR A 53 -12.77 24.79 -9.61
CA THR A 53 -13.39 25.82 -8.75
C THR A 53 -13.11 25.54 -7.28
N TYR A 54 -13.24 24.27 -6.86
CA TYR A 54 -12.93 23.87 -5.50
C TYR A 54 -11.47 24.12 -5.12
N VAL A 55 -10.52 23.72 -5.98
CA VAL A 55 -9.08 23.84 -5.72
C VAL A 55 -8.62 25.31 -5.74
N GLU A 56 -9.12 26.12 -6.67
CA GLU A 56 -8.77 27.55 -6.79
C GLU A 56 -9.27 28.38 -5.61
N ASN A 57 -10.37 27.95 -4.97
CA ASN A 57 -10.93 28.58 -3.78
C ASN A 57 -10.24 28.17 -2.46
N ARG A 58 -9.14 27.42 -2.51
CA ARG A 58 -8.35 27.07 -1.33
C ARG A 58 -7.28 28.13 -1.04
N PRO A 59 -6.82 28.23 0.22
CA PRO A 59 -5.67 29.07 0.55
C PRO A 59 -4.48 28.73 -0.34
N LYS A 60 -3.76 29.76 -0.80
CA LYS A 60 -2.54 29.57 -1.57
C LYS A 60 -1.38 29.28 -0.64
N TYR A 61 -0.75 28.13 -0.84
CA TYR A 61 0.44 27.71 -0.10
C TYR A 61 1.66 27.81 -1.00
N ALA A 62 2.76 28.34 -0.45
CA ALA A 62 4.04 28.36 -1.16
C ALA A 62 4.71 26.98 -1.20
N GLY A 63 4.33 26.08 -0.29
CA GLY A 63 5.03 24.83 -0.04
C GLY A 63 6.30 25.02 0.79
N TYR A 64 6.95 23.91 1.11
CA TYR A 64 8.26 23.89 1.74
C TYR A 64 9.30 23.37 0.75
N SER A 65 10.55 23.79 0.91
CA SER A 65 11.65 23.17 0.15
C SER A 65 11.85 21.72 0.60
N PHE A 66 12.42 20.89 -0.27
CA PHE A 66 12.67 19.49 0.05
C PHE A 66 13.70 19.30 1.17
N GLU A 67 14.58 20.28 1.40
CA GLU A 67 15.49 20.30 2.55
C GLU A 67 14.74 20.53 3.87
N LYS A 68 13.62 21.25 3.82
CA LYS A 68 12.77 21.46 4.99
C LYS A 68 11.80 20.31 5.22
N LEU A 69 11.29 19.69 4.16
CA LEU A 69 10.45 18.48 4.24
C LEU A 69 11.26 17.28 4.72
N PHE A 70 12.48 17.13 4.21
CA PHE A 70 13.39 16.02 4.49
C PHE A 70 14.75 16.57 4.98
N PRO A 71 14.84 17.08 6.22
CA PRO A 71 16.07 17.66 6.76
C PRO A 71 17.16 16.60 6.95
N ASP A 72 18.43 17.03 6.95
CA ASP A 72 19.60 16.15 7.05
C ASP A 72 19.58 15.25 8.30
N VAL A 73 18.95 15.71 9.40
CA VAL A 73 18.80 14.93 10.64
C VAL A 73 17.99 13.63 10.47
N LEU A 74 17.19 13.52 9.39
CA LEU A 74 16.44 12.30 9.07
C LEU A 74 17.25 11.29 8.25
N PHE A 75 18.46 11.66 7.83
CA PHE A 75 19.34 10.79 7.05
C PHE A 75 20.58 10.40 7.85
N PRO A 76 21.20 9.25 7.55
CA PRO A 76 22.52 8.92 8.07
C PRO A 76 23.55 9.99 7.66
N ALA A 77 24.34 10.47 8.62
CA ALA A 77 25.31 11.56 8.42
C ALA A 77 26.71 11.26 8.98
N ASP A 78 26.99 9.98 9.25
CA ASP A 78 28.23 9.43 9.81
C ASP A 78 29.43 9.46 8.84
N SER A 79 29.20 9.67 7.54
CA SER A 79 30.25 9.77 6.53
C SER A 79 29.91 10.74 5.40
N GLU A 80 30.92 11.23 4.69
CA GLU A 80 30.73 12.05 3.48
C GLU A 80 29.97 11.28 2.39
N HIS A 81 30.15 9.96 2.31
CA HIS A 81 29.38 9.10 1.42
C HIS A 81 27.87 9.16 1.75
N ASN A 82 27.52 9.06 3.03
CA ASN A 82 26.12 9.09 3.46
C ASN A 82 25.49 10.47 3.31
N LYS A 83 26.26 11.56 3.49
CA LYS A 83 25.80 12.92 3.16
C LYS A 83 25.49 13.09 1.67
N LEU A 84 26.34 12.55 0.79
CA LEU A 84 26.05 12.54 -0.64
C LEU A 84 24.78 11.74 -0.95
N LYS A 85 24.59 10.58 -0.31
CA LYS A 85 23.39 9.76 -0.48
C LYS A 85 22.13 10.46 0.03
N ALA A 86 22.19 11.20 1.14
CA ALA A 86 21.08 12.02 1.63
C ALA A 86 20.67 13.08 0.60
N SER A 87 21.64 13.77 0.00
CA SER A 87 21.38 14.72 -1.08
C SER A 87 20.75 14.05 -2.32
N GLN A 88 21.28 12.90 -2.74
CA GLN A 88 20.71 12.13 -3.86
C GLN A 88 19.28 11.63 -3.56
N ALA A 89 19.00 11.18 -2.33
CA ALA A 89 17.68 10.74 -1.91
C ALA A 89 16.66 11.88 -1.98
N ARG A 90 17.04 13.05 -1.46
CA ARG A 90 16.21 14.26 -1.45
C ARG A 90 15.94 14.77 -2.88
N ASP A 91 16.96 14.75 -3.74
CA ASP A 91 16.80 15.11 -5.15
C ASP A 91 15.79 14.19 -5.86
N LEU A 92 15.90 12.87 -5.65
CA LEU A 92 14.94 11.92 -6.21
C LEU A 92 13.51 12.15 -5.69
N LEU A 93 13.34 12.36 -4.39
CA LEU A 93 12.05 12.71 -3.77
C LEU A 93 11.46 13.97 -4.41
N SER A 94 12.29 14.98 -4.70
CA SER A 94 11.84 16.22 -5.35
C SER A 94 11.30 16.03 -6.75
N LYS A 95 11.80 15.01 -7.45
CA LYS A 95 11.40 14.65 -8.82
C LYS A 95 10.20 13.71 -8.86
N MET A 96 10.01 12.89 -7.82
CA MET A 96 8.86 11.98 -7.66
C MET A 96 7.62 12.68 -7.08
N LEU A 97 7.80 13.50 -6.03
CA LEU A 97 6.72 14.20 -5.33
C LEU A 97 6.34 15.51 -6.03
N VAL A 98 5.99 15.40 -7.30
CA VAL A 98 5.55 16.52 -8.15
C VAL A 98 4.06 16.36 -8.44
N ILE A 99 3.25 17.37 -8.12
CA ILE A 99 1.78 17.30 -8.28
C ILE A 99 1.39 17.15 -9.75
N ASP A 100 1.95 17.95 -10.64
CA ASP A 100 1.71 17.83 -12.09
C ASP A 100 2.45 16.62 -12.65
N ALA A 101 1.69 15.57 -13.02
CA ALA A 101 2.24 14.34 -13.57
C ALA A 101 3.09 14.55 -14.84
N SER A 102 2.85 15.62 -15.61
CA SER A 102 3.65 15.93 -16.80
C SER A 102 5.05 16.49 -16.49
N LYS A 103 5.29 16.89 -15.24
CA LYS A 103 6.60 17.38 -14.75
C LYS A 103 7.27 16.39 -13.81
N ARG A 104 6.60 15.28 -13.51
CA ARG A 104 7.10 14.22 -12.63
C ARG A 104 8.07 13.36 -13.41
N ILE A 105 9.13 12.92 -12.75
CA ILE A 105 10.07 11.95 -13.32
C ILE A 105 9.35 10.70 -13.81
N SER A 106 9.83 10.11 -14.89
CA SER A 106 9.38 8.82 -15.39
C SER A 106 10.04 7.66 -14.64
N VAL A 107 9.52 6.45 -14.84
CA VAL A 107 10.10 5.22 -14.24
C VAL A 107 11.53 5.01 -14.72
N ASP A 108 11.77 5.14 -16.02
CA ASP A 108 13.09 4.92 -16.62
C ASP A 108 14.11 5.95 -16.11
N GLU A 109 13.73 7.22 -16.03
CA GLU A 109 14.58 8.26 -15.47
C GLU A 109 14.87 8.04 -13.98
N ALA A 110 13.90 7.51 -13.21
CA ALA A 110 14.10 7.19 -11.80
C ALA A 110 15.06 6.00 -11.61
N LEU A 111 15.00 4.98 -12.47
CA LEU A 111 15.95 3.86 -12.47
C LEU A 111 17.38 4.33 -12.77
N GLN A 112 17.53 5.31 -13.67
CA GLN A 112 18.82 5.92 -14.01
C GLN A 112 19.31 6.95 -12.97
N HIS A 113 18.51 7.27 -11.97
CA HIS A 113 18.88 8.26 -10.96
C HIS A 113 20.09 7.80 -10.13
N PRO A 114 21.09 8.65 -9.81
CA PRO A 114 22.28 8.25 -9.05
C PRO A 114 22.03 7.57 -7.70
N TYR A 115 20.85 7.82 -7.12
CA TYR A 115 20.41 7.15 -5.90
C TYR A 115 20.04 5.67 -6.12
N ILE A 116 19.46 5.33 -7.27
CA ILE A 116 18.93 3.99 -7.61
C ILE A 116 19.87 3.21 -8.53
N ASN A 117 20.53 3.90 -9.46
CA ASN A 117 21.32 3.30 -10.55
C ASN A 117 22.48 2.40 -10.09
N VAL A 118 22.88 2.50 -8.81
CA VAL A 118 23.85 1.57 -8.22
C VAL A 118 23.37 0.10 -8.19
N TRP A 119 22.06 -0.11 -8.34
CA TRP A 119 21.39 -1.41 -8.38
C TRP A 119 20.83 -1.76 -9.76
N TYR A 120 21.10 -0.95 -10.78
CA TYR A 120 20.48 -1.16 -12.09
C TYR A 120 21.09 -2.38 -12.78
N ASP A 121 20.23 -3.35 -13.09
CA ASP A 121 20.53 -4.51 -13.91
C ASP A 121 19.53 -4.55 -15.08
N PRO A 122 19.98 -4.47 -16.36
CA PRO A 122 19.09 -4.57 -17.51
C PRO A 122 18.27 -5.86 -17.55
N SER A 123 18.81 -6.97 -17.05
CA SER A 123 18.09 -8.25 -17.03
C SER A 123 16.90 -8.27 -16.07
N GLU A 124 16.93 -7.42 -15.03
CA GLU A 124 15.82 -7.22 -14.10
C GLU A 124 14.88 -6.12 -14.60
N ALA A 125 15.42 -4.97 -15.00
CA ALA A 125 14.64 -3.78 -15.35
C ALA A 125 13.97 -3.87 -16.73
N GLU A 126 14.60 -4.55 -17.69
CA GLU A 126 14.14 -4.68 -19.08
C GLU A 126 13.65 -6.09 -19.41
N ALA A 127 13.28 -6.87 -18.38
CA ALA A 127 12.71 -8.19 -18.56
C ALA A 127 11.50 -8.12 -19.51
N PRO A 128 11.39 -9.03 -20.50
CA PRO A 128 10.31 -8.98 -21.48
C PRO A 128 8.97 -9.11 -20.77
N PRO A 129 7.97 -8.27 -21.11
CA PRO A 129 6.68 -8.33 -20.47
C PRO A 129 6.00 -9.68 -20.75
N PRO A 130 5.17 -10.18 -19.82
CA PRO A 130 4.38 -11.37 -20.08
C PRO A 130 3.46 -11.13 -21.29
N LYS A 131 3.22 -12.18 -22.08
CA LYS A 131 2.26 -12.11 -23.18
C LYS A 131 0.86 -12.02 -22.61
N ILE A 132 0.27 -10.82 -22.63
CA ILE A 132 -1.15 -10.62 -22.31
C ILE A 132 -1.97 -11.07 -23.54
N PRO A 133 -2.73 -12.17 -23.46
CA PRO A 133 -3.37 -12.77 -24.63
C PRO A 133 -4.49 -11.91 -25.23
N ASP A 134 -5.19 -11.13 -24.41
CA ASP A 134 -6.32 -10.31 -24.85
C ASP A 134 -6.25 -8.93 -24.19
N LYS A 135 -5.97 -7.88 -24.98
CA LYS A 135 -5.96 -6.49 -24.52
C LYS A 135 -7.36 -5.90 -24.36
N GLN A 136 -8.40 -6.58 -24.88
CA GLN A 136 -9.79 -6.15 -24.75
C GLN A 136 -10.49 -6.75 -23.54
N LEU A 137 -9.79 -7.56 -22.73
CA LEU A 137 -10.35 -8.17 -21.52
C LEU A 137 -10.88 -7.12 -20.53
N ASP A 138 -10.21 -5.97 -20.43
CA ASP A 138 -10.60 -4.89 -19.49
C ASP A 138 -11.73 -3.99 -20.02
N GLU A 139 -12.00 -4.02 -21.33
CA GLU A 139 -12.99 -3.15 -21.97
C GLU A 139 -14.36 -3.82 -22.16
N ARG A 140 -14.46 -5.13 -21.89
CA ARG A 140 -15.71 -5.89 -22.03
C ARG A 140 -16.53 -5.81 -20.76
N GLU A 141 -17.79 -5.42 -20.92
CA GLU A 141 -18.78 -5.57 -19.86
C GLU A 141 -19.30 -7.01 -19.87
N HIS A 142 -19.33 -7.63 -18.69
CA HIS A 142 -19.89 -8.96 -18.46
C HIS A 142 -20.88 -8.90 -17.30
N THR A 143 -21.90 -9.73 -17.38
CA THR A 143 -22.80 -10.00 -16.25
C THR A 143 -22.05 -10.71 -15.12
N ILE A 144 -22.66 -10.75 -13.93
CA ILE A 144 -22.06 -11.42 -12.76
C ILE A 144 -21.87 -12.91 -13.04
N GLU A 145 -22.84 -13.54 -13.71
CA GLU A 145 -22.81 -14.94 -14.11
C GLU A 145 -21.67 -15.22 -15.09
N GLU A 146 -21.49 -14.37 -16.10
CA GLU A 146 -20.38 -14.49 -17.05
C GLU A 146 -19.02 -14.29 -16.37
N TRP A 147 -18.89 -13.29 -15.48
CA TRP A 147 -17.67 -13.12 -14.68
C TRP A 147 -17.36 -14.35 -13.83
N LYS A 148 -18.38 -14.95 -13.20
CA LYS A 148 -18.22 -16.16 -12.40
C LYS A 148 -17.69 -17.32 -13.25
N GLU A 149 -18.23 -17.51 -14.45
CA GLU A 149 -17.78 -18.55 -15.38
C GLU A 149 -16.36 -18.30 -15.89
N LEU A 150 -16.03 -17.06 -16.26
CA LEU A 150 -14.69 -16.67 -16.72
C LEU A 150 -13.63 -16.88 -15.64
N ILE A 151 -13.90 -16.42 -14.42
CA ILE A 151 -12.99 -16.59 -13.28
C ILE A 151 -12.84 -18.08 -12.95
N TYR A 152 -13.95 -18.83 -12.90
CA TYR A 152 -13.90 -20.27 -12.63
C TYR A 152 -13.05 -21.00 -13.67
N LYS A 153 -13.24 -20.68 -14.96
CA LYS A 153 -12.45 -21.24 -16.05
C LYS A 153 -10.96 -20.94 -15.90
N GLU A 154 -10.58 -19.69 -15.61
CA GLU A 154 -9.17 -19.32 -15.43
C GLU A 154 -8.53 -20.08 -14.26
N VAL A 155 -9.25 -20.28 -13.15
CA VAL A 155 -8.78 -21.06 -12.00
C VAL A 155 -8.54 -22.53 -12.40
N MET A 156 -9.47 -23.14 -13.13
CA MET A 156 -9.30 -24.52 -13.61
C MET A 156 -8.12 -24.63 -14.59
N ASP A 157 -8.00 -23.69 -15.54
CA ASP A 157 -6.89 -23.65 -16.51
C ASP A 157 -5.54 -23.42 -15.80
N LEU A 158 -5.48 -22.64 -14.71
CA LEU A 158 -4.28 -22.48 -13.87
C LEU A 158 -3.91 -23.76 -13.14
N GLU A 159 -4.89 -24.46 -12.57
CA GLU A 159 -4.64 -25.74 -11.90
C GLU A 159 -4.08 -26.79 -12.85
N GLU A 160 -4.63 -26.89 -14.06
CA GLU A 160 -4.14 -27.81 -15.09
C GLU A 160 -2.71 -27.46 -15.52
N ARG A 161 -2.41 -26.18 -15.77
CA ARG A 161 -1.05 -25.71 -16.09
C ARG A 161 -0.04 -26.07 -14.98
N THR A 162 -0.49 -26.00 -13.72
CA THR A 162 0.34 -26.31 -12.55
C THR A 162 0.58 -27.82 -12.40
N LYS A 163 -0.48 -28.65 -12.58
CA LYS A 163 -0.39 -30.13 -12.55
C LYS A 163 0.47 -30.67 -13.70
N ASN A 164 0.44 -30.01 -14.86
CA ASN A 164 1.23 -30.38 -16.04
C ASN A 164 2.69 -29.88 -15.99
N GLY A 165 3.13 -29.24 -14.90
CA GLY A 165 4.52 -28.82 -14.70
C GLY A 165 4.98 -27.66 -15.58
N VAL A 166 4.05 -26.86 -16.11
CA VAL A 166 4.34 -25.78 -17.08
C VAL A 166 4.80 -24.48 -16.38
N ILE A 167 4.63 -24.36 -15.06
CA ILE A 167 5.12 -23.21 -14.28
C ILE A 167 6.38 -23.62 -13.50
N ARG A 168 7.55 -23.46 -14.12
CA ARG A 168 8.84 -23.51 -13.43
C ARG A 168 9.19 -22.10 -12.95
N GLY A 169 8.93 -21.79 -11.67
CA GLY A 169 9.37 -20.51 -11.10
C GLY A 169 8.76 -20.04 -9.78
N GLN A 170 7.76 -20.72 -9.19
CA GLN A 170 7.18 -20.29 -7.92
C GLN A 170 7.60 -21.25 -6.78
N PRO A 171 8.18 -20.76 -5.66
CA PRO A 171 8.43 -21.62 -4.51
C PRO A 171 7.08 -22.09 -3.95
N ALA A 172 7.00 -23.38 -3.60
CA ALA A 172 5.81 -24.02 -3.08
C ALA A 172 5.26 -23.27 -1.85
N PRO A 173 3.93 -23.21 -1.65
CA PRO A 173 3.37 -22.64 -0.44
C PRO A 173 3.86 -23.45 0.77
N LEU A 174 4.44 -22.77 1.76
CA LEU A 174 4.96 -23.31 3.02
C LEU A 174 3.90 -24.00 3.93
N GLY A 175 2.71 -24.31 3.44
CA GLY A 175 1.56 -24.74 4.25
C GLY A 175 1.13 -26.20 4.16
N ALA A 176 1.74 -27.04 3.31
CA ALA A 176 1.16 -28.36 3.00
C ALA A 176 1.88 -29.59 3.63
N ALA A 177 2.92 -29.40 4.44
CA ALA A 177 3.72 -30.52 4.96
C ALA A 177 3.80 -30.54 6.50
N MET A 178 2.66 -30.69 7.18
CA MET A 178 2.63 -31.20 8.57
C MET A 178 1.33 -31.93 8.91
N ILE A 179 0.86 -32.86 8.06
CA ILE A 179 -0.08 -33.89 8.53
C ILE A 179 0.18 -35.19 7.77
N ASN A 180 1.08 -36.03 8.29
CA ASN A 180 0.85 -37.47 8.29
C ASN A 180 1.80 -38.17 9.27
N GLY A 181 1.20 -38.79 10.29
CA GLY A 181 1.89 -39.59 11.28
C GLY A 181 2.29 -40.96 10.73
N SER A 182 3.35 -41.51 11.29
CA SER A 182 3.69 -42.93 11.20
C SER A 182 4.26 -43.37 12.54
N GLN A 183 3.51 -44.22 13.25
CA GLN A 183 3.92 -44.93 14.45
C GLN A 183 4.89 -46.07 14.10
N HIS A 184 5.98 -46.26 14.86
CA HIS A 184 6.32 -47.49 15.63
C HIS A 184 7.75 -47.42 16.25
N PRO A 185 8.16 -48.30 17.20
CA PRO A 185 8.52 -47.89 18.57
C PRO A 185 9.95 -48.27 19.02
N SER A 186 10.46 -47.64 20.09
CA SER A 186 11.40 -48.29 21.04
C SER A 186 11.67 -47.44 22.29
N SER A 187 11.50 -48.09 23.45
CA SER A 187 12.14 -47.97 24.79
C SER A 187 13.28 -46.92 24.96
N SER A 188 13.49 -46.22 26.09
CA SER A 188 13.25 -46.53 27.50
C SER A 188 13.34 -45.27 28.41
N SER A 189 12.70 -45.37 29.59
CA SER A 189 13.04 -44.78 30.90
C SER A 189 13.31 -43.27 31.03
N SER A 190 12.41 -42.55 31.71
CA SER A 190 12.64 -42.08 33.08
C SER A 190 11.37 -41.50 33.70
N VAL A 191 11.22 -41.81 34.99
CA VAL A 191 10.14 -41.52 35.92
C VAL A 191 10.04 -40.03 36.32
N ASN A 192 8.83 -39.48 36.43
CA ASN A 192 8.24 -38.97 37.69
C ASN A 192 6.90 -38.25 37.47
N ASP A 193 5.90 -38.74 38.20
CA ASP A 193 4.81 -38.06 38.93
C ASP A 193 3.71 -37.22 38.23
N VAL A 194 2.57 -37.91 38.04
CA VAL A 194 1.27 -37.68 38.71
C VAL A 194 0.91 -36.24 39.09
N SER A 195 -0.18 -35.73 38.49
CA SER A 195 -1.43 -35.38 39.20
C SER A 195 -2.55 -35.07 38.21
N SER A 196 -3.55 -35.94 38.18
CA SER A 196 -4.85 -35.78 37.53
C SER A 196 -5.70 -34.71 38.24
N MET A 197 -6.62 -34.05 37.53
CA MET A 197 -8.04 -33.94 37.90
C MET A 197 -8.86 -33.39 36.74
N SER A 198 -10.13 -33.79 36.73
CA SER A 198 -10.95 -34.10 35.56
C SER A 198 -12.09 -33.09 35.31
N THR A 199 -12.66 -33.22 34.10
CA THR A 199 -14.10 -33.13 33.73
C THR A 199 -14.86 -31.81 33.88
N ASP A 200 -15.04 -31.19 32.71
CA ASP A 200 -16.34 -30.97 32.03
C ASP A 200 -17.29 -29.79 32.39
N PRO A 201 -18.10 -29.35 31.41
CA PRO A 201 -18.47 -27.96 31.16
C PRO A 201 -19.90 -27.63 31.59
N THR A 202 -20.26 -26.33 31.65
CA THR A 202 -21.68 -25.91 31.68
C THR A 202 -21.88 -24.51 31.07
N LEU A 203 -22.64 -24.51 29.97
CA LEU A 203 -23.74 -23.64 29.52
C LEU A 203 -23.85 -22.15 29.87
N ALA A 204 -24.35 -21.46 28.84
CA ALA A 204 -24.76 -20.07 28.73
C ALA A 204 -25.88 -19.61 29.68
N SER A 205 -25.97 -18.29 29.86
CA SER A 205 -27.24 -17.58 30.05
C SER A 205 -27.09 -16.09 29.73
N ASP A 206 -27.96 -15.62 28.83
CA ASP A 206 -28.24 -14.22 28.51
C ASP A 206 -28.75 -13.44 29.72
N THR A 207 -28.49 -12.13 29.76
CA THR A 207 -29.36 -11.15 30.42
C THR A 207 -29.40 -9.82 29.66
N ASP A 208 -30.58 -9.56 29.12
CA ASP A 208 -31.09 -8.29 28.63
C ASP A 208 -31.57 -7.42 29.80
N SER A 209 -31.45 -6.10 29.69
CA SER A 209 -32.22 -5.13 30.50
C SER A 209 -32.18 -3.74 29.87
N SER A 210 -33.21 -3.47 29.07
CA SER A 210 -33.69 -2.12 28.75
C SER A 210 -34.52 -1.55 29.90
N LEU A 211 -34.44 -0.24 30.14
CA LEU A 211 -35.53 0.55 30.74
C LEU A 211 -35.43 2.02 30.28
N GLU A 212 -36.45 2.45 29.53
CA GLU A 212 -36.75 3.84 29.17
C GLU A 212 -37.35 4.61 30.36
N THR A 213 -37.28 5.95 30.35
CA THR A 213 -38.47 6.78 30.55
C THR A 213 -38.31 8.24 30.06
N SER A 214 -39.27 8.59 29.20
CA SER A 214 -39.72 9.88 28.63
C SER A 214 -39.92 11.07 29.60
N ALA A 215 -39.67 12.31 29.13
CA ALA A 215 -40.70 13.36 28.89
C ALA A 215 -40.19 14.83 28.97
N GLY A 216 -40.17 15.53 27.82
CA GLY A 216 -40.87 16.81 27.60
C GLY A 216 -40.31 18.18 28.08
N PRO A 217 -40.73 19.30 27.44
CA PRO A 217 -39.87 20.47 27.16
C PRO A 217 -40.38 21.82 27.71
N LEU A 218 -39.51 22.82 27.96
CA LEU A 218 -39.90 24.24 28.06
C LEU A 218 -38.73 25.22 27.84
N GLY A 219 -38.98 26.29 27.08
CA GLY A 219 -38.85 27.65 27.62
C GLY A 219 -37.64 28.51 27.25
N CYS A 220 -37.87 29.41 26.30
CA CYS A 220 -37.11 30.61 25.94
C CYS A 220 -36.84 31.58 27.12
N CYS A 221 -35.66 32.26 27.16
CA CYS A 221 -35.44 33.64 27.65
C CYS A 221 -33.95 34.05 27.56
N ARG A 222 -33.56 34.80 26.51
CA ARG A 222 -32.96 36.16 26.52
C ARG A 222 -32.29 36.48 25.19
#